data_AF-A0A8T2SWA6-F1
#
_entry.id   AF-A0A8T2SWA6-F1
#
_cell.length_a   1.000
_cell.length_b   1.000
_cell.length_c   1.000
_cell.angle_alpha   90.00
_cell.angle_beta   90.00
_cell.angle_gamma   90.00
#
_symmetry.space_group_name_H-M   'P 1'
#
loop_
_entity.id
_entity.type
_entity.pdbx_description
1 polymer ?
#
loop_
_entity_poly.entity_id
_entity_poly.type
_entity_poly.pdbx_seq_one_letter_code
_entity_poly.pdbx_strand_id
1 'polypeptide(L)'
;MFGVFNAVSILSNVYGNVITVEIQSTIRQPAARNMMRGLLLCYVVVISTILPVAVTGYWAFGNISNGNILQNIFSEGGKQYMPSWSFILLNILILVQLIVTSVMYSQPTFTVLEEPLYYSKKPMTMWQGILLRLASRCIFTVFATLLAAMLPYFGSINALIGALGYTPLVFVVPKIFYLCVFKPRSGGLERRLIYFTLAIFSAISFMGCVASVQQLVMDAKKYHLFANL
;
A
#
# COMPACT_ATOMS: atom_id res chain seq x y z
N MET A 1 8.41 -20.07 -7.68
CA MET A 1 7.52 -19.45 -8.69
C MET A 1 6.60 -18.38 -8.08
N PHE A 2 5.93 -18.62 -6.95
CA PHE A 2 5.07 -17.61 -6.29
C PHE A 2 5.76 -16.29 -5.90
N GLY A 3 7.06 -16.34 -5.57
CA GLY A 3 7.83 -15.14 -5.23
C GLY A 3 7.86 -14.07 -6.32
N VAL A 4 7.79 -14.45 -7.61
CA VAL A 4 7.77 -13.48 -8.71
C VAL A 4 6.46 -12.69 -8.73
N PHE A 5 5.32 -13.36 -8.53
CA PHE A 5 4.02 -12.69 -8.46
C PHE A 5 3.90 -11.82 -7.20
N ASN A 6 4.45 -12.28 -6.07
CA ASN A 6 4.51 -11.45 -4.86
C ASN A 6 5.39 -10.22 -5.05
N ALA A 7 6.53 -10.34 -5.74
CA ALA A 7 7.39 -9.20 -6.06
C ALA A 7 6.68 -8.17 -6.95
N VAL A 8 5.96 -8.61 -7.99
CA VAL A 8 5.16 -7.71 -8.86
C VAL A 8 4.09 -6.99 -8.04
N SER A 9 3.41 -7.68 -7.14
CA SER A 9 2.41 -7.07 -6.26
C SER A 9 3.02 -6.06 -5.29
N ILE A 10 4.18 -6.37 -4.69
CA ILE A 10 4.91 -5.43 -3.83
C ILE A 10 5.32 -4.19 -4.64
N LEU A 11 5.79 -4.35 -5.87
CA LEU A 11 6.07 -3.21 -6.75
C LEU A 11 4.80 -2.38 -7.01
N SER A 12 3.66 -3.01 -7.29
CA SER A 12 2.41 -2.28 -7.45
C SER A 12 1.99 -1.53 -6.18
N ASN A 13 2.27 -2.07 -5.00
CA ASN A 13 2.04 -1.39 -3.72
C ASN A 13 2.93 -0.16 -3.56
N VAL A 14 4.22 -0.27 -3.91
CA VAL A 14 5.20 0.81 -3.78
C VAL A 14 4.92 1.97 -4.75
N TYR A 15 4.54 1.66 -5.99
CA TYR A 15 4.30 2.68 -7.02
C TYR A 15 2.86 3.18 -7.08
N GLY A 16 1.96 2.54 -6.35
CA GLY A 16 0.55 2.91 -6.27
C GLY A 16 0.33 4.06 -5.29
N ASN A 17 -0.42 5.09 -5.71
CA ASN A 17 -0.76 6.23 -4.86
C ASN A 17 -2.28 6.43 -4.84
N VAL A 18 -2.91 6.14 -3.70
CA VAL A 18 -4.38 6.26 -3.55
C VAL A 18 -4.83 7.72 -3.46
N ILE A 19 -3.99 8.62 -2.93
CA ILE A 19 -4.33 10.04 -2.65
C ILE A 19 -4.17 10.94 -3.90
N THR A 20 -4.02 10.34 -5.08
CA THR A 20 -3.69 11.07 -6.31
C THR A 20 -4.81 12.01 -6.73
N VAL A 21 -6.08 11.64 -6.48
CA VAL A 21 -7.26 12.45 -6.86
C VAL A 21 -7.39 13.67 -5.93
N GLU A 22 -7.13 13.50 -4.65
CA GLU A 22 -7.15 14.56 -3.64
C GLU A 22 -6.04 15.58 -3.92
N ILE A 23 -4.83 15.11 -4.24
CA ILE A 23 -3.72 15.99 -4.66
C ILE A 23 -4.10 16.76 -5.93
N GLN A 24 -4.70 16.08 -6.91
CA GLN A 24 -5.16 16.71 -8.15
C GLN A 24 -6.21 17.80 -7.91
N SER A 25 -7.09 17.62 -6.91
CA SER A 25 -8.13 18.60 -6.58
C SER A 25 -7.57 19.90 -5.98
N THR A 26 -6.39 19.85 -5.35
CA THR A 26 -5.78 20.99 -4.64
C THR A 26 -4.72 21.72 -5.48
N ILE A 27 -4.26 21.12 -6.57
CA ILE A 27 -3.17 21.69 -7.37
C ILE A 27 -3.60 22.97 -8.13
N ARG A 28 -2.69 23.94 -8.23
CA ARG A 28 -2.95 25.18 -8.98
C ARG A 28 -3.22 24.89 -10.46
N GLN A 29 -4.22 25.55 -11.03
CA GLN A 29 -4.50 25.47 -12.46
C GLN A 29 -3.29 25.97 -13.30
N PRO A 30 -2.99 25.35 -14.46
CA PRO A 30 -3.68 24.24 -15.10
C PRO A 30 -3.36 22.87 -14.47
N ALA A 31 -4.39 22.20 -13.93
CA ALA A 31 -4.21 21.04 -13.07
C ALA A 31 -3.56 19.84 -13.79
N ALA A 32 -4.01 19.52 -15.01
CA ALA A 32 -3.48 18.38 -15.78
C ALA A 32 -1.97 18.50 -16.05
N ARG A 33 -1.50 19.68 -16.47
CA ARG A 33 -0.08 19.92 -16.79
C ARG A 33 0.79 19.89 -15.55
N ASN A 34 0.35 20.56 -14.48
CA ASN A 34 1.10 20.64 -13.24
C ASN A 34 1.16 19.27 -12.54
N MET A 35 0.07 18.52 -12.58
CA MET A 35 -0.01 17.16 -12.04
C MET A 35 0.90 16.20 -12.81
N MET A 36 0.94 16.25 -14.14
CA MET A 36 1.83 15.39 -14.93
C MET A 36 3.31 15.61 -14.58
N ARG A 37 3.72 16.87 -14.39
CA ARG A 37 5.09 17.21 -13.96
C ARG A 37 5.39 16.69 -12.56
N GLY A 38 4.45 16.87 -11.62
CA GLY A 38 4.58 16.35 -10.27
C GLY A 38 4.68 14.82 -10.23
N LEU A 39 3.85 14.14 -11.03
CA LEU A 39 3.83 12.68 -11.14
C LEU A 39 5.14 12.15 -11.74
N LEU A 40 5.66 12.79 -12.79
CA LEU A 40 6.92 12.41 -13.40
C LEU A 40 8.09 12.59 -12.42
N LEU A 41 8.13 13.71 -11.69
CA LEU A 41 9.14 13.95 -10.66
C LEU A 41 9.03 12.92 -9.53
N CYS A 42 7.81 12.60 -9.08
CA CYS A 42 7.57 11.58 -8.08
C CYS A 42 8.12 10.22 -8.52
N TYR A 43 7.78 9.75 -9.72
CA TYR A 43 8.29 8.46 -10.21
C TYR A 43 9.80 8.44 -10.38
N VAL A 44 10.42 9.54 -10.83
CA VAL A 44 11.90 9.63 -10.90
C VAL A 44 12.52 9.49 -9.51
N VAL A 45 11.97 10.16 -8.50
CA VAL A 45 12.47 10.06 -7.12
C VAL A 45 12.27 8.65 -6.56
N VAL A 46 11.10 8.05 -6.75
CA VAL A 46 10.80 6.69 -6.26
C VAL A 46 11.72 5.65 -6.91
N ILE A 47 11.90 5.71 -8.23
CA ILE A 47 12.79 4.80 -8.97
C ILE A 47 14.24 4.97 -8.50
N SER A 48 14.72 6.21 -8.39
CA SER A 48 16.12 6.49 -8.01
C SER A 48 16.44 6.21 -6.55
N THR A 49 15.45 6.12 -5.67
CA THR A 49 15.66 5.84 -4.24
C THR A 49 15.38 4.39 -3.89
N ILE A 50 14.28 3.82 -4.36
CA ILE A 50 13.83 2.47 -3.93
C ILE A 50 14.56 1.37 -4.69
N LEU A 51 14.75 1.50 -6.02
CA LEU A 51 15.39 0.43 -6.78
C LEU A 51 16.86 0.21 -6.37
N PRO A 52 17.70 1.25 -6.19
CA PRO A 52 19.07 1.02 -5.73
C PRO A 52 19.13 0.36 -4.36
N VAL A 53 18.23 0.74 -3.43
CA VAL A 53 18.15 0.11 -2.11
C VAL A 53 17.76 -1.36 -2.22
N ALA A 54 16.80 -1.71 -3.07
CA ALA A 54 16.41 -3.10 -3.30
C ALA A 54 17.55 -3.92 -3.94
N VAL A 55 18.24 -3.37 -4.95
CA VAL A 55 19.34 -4.04 -5.65
C VAL A 55 20.54 -4.26 -4.72
N THR A 56 20.96 -3.23 -3.99
CA THR A 56 22.08 -3.33 -3.04
C THR A 56 21.74 -4.23 -1.85
N GLY A 57 20.50 -4.20 -1.36
CA GLY A 57 20.02 -5.12 -0.33
C GLY A 57 20.07 -6.58 -0.76
N TYR A 58 19.61 -6.89 -1.97
CA TYR A 58 19.70 -8.25 -2.51
C TYR A 58 21.15 -8.67 -2.77
N TRP A 59 22.00 -7.75 -3.24
CA TRP A 59 23.42 -8.02 -3.42
C TRP A 59 24.14 -8.36 -2.11
N ALA A 60 23.75 -7.71 -1.01
CA ALA A 60 24.35 -7.94 0.31
C ALA A 60 23.86 -9.24 0.98
N PHE A 61 22.57 -9.56 0.93
CA PHE A 61 21.98 -10.69 1.68
C PHE A 61 21.67 -11.92 0.81
N GLY A 62 21.69 -11.78 -0.51
CA GLY A 62 21.37 -12.84 -1.45
C GLY A 62 20.02 -13.49 -1.18
N ASN A 63 19.96 -14.82 -1.28
CA ASN A 63 18.72 -15.60 -1.16
C ASN A 63 18.16 -15.69 0.28
N ILE A 64 18.87 -15.13 1.28
CA ILE A 64 18.45 -15.09 2.69
C ILE A 64 17.64 -13.81 2.98
N SER A 65 17.41 -12.95 1.99
CA SER A 65 16.72 -11.69 2.18
C SER A 65 15.27 -11.88 2.64
N ASN A 66 14.99 -11.48 3.89
CA ASN A 66 13.63 -11.31 4.41
C ASN A 66 12.92 -10.09 3.81
N GLY A 67 11.58 -10.12 3.82
CA GLY A 67 10.74 -9.02 3.32
C GLY A 67 10.92 -7.71 4.09
N ASN A 68 11.39 -7.76 5.33
CA ASN A 68 11.88 -6.60 6.08
C ASN A 68 13.40 -6.70 6.21
N ILE A 69 14.13 -5.75 5.61
CA ILE A 69 15.59 -5.79 5.59
C ILE A 69 16.21 -5.62 6.99
N LEU A 70 15.51 -4.98 7.93
CA LEU A 70 15.98 -4.85 9.31
C LEU A 70 16.14 -6.20 10.00
N GLN A 71 15.30 -7.18 9.66
CA GLN A 71 15.40 -8.53 10.20
C GLN A 71 16.64 -9.27 9.67
N ASN A 72 17.12 -8.93 8.46
CA ASN A 72 18.36 -9.52 7.94
C ASN A 72 19.61 -8.96 8.63
N ILE A 73 19.57 -7.67 8.98
CA ILE A 73 20.63 -7.01 9.75
C ILE A 73 20.70 -7.60 11.17
N PHE A 74 19.56 -8.08 11.69
CA PHE A 74 19.41 -8.76 12.97
C PHE A 74 19.19 -10.28 12.78
N SER A 75 20.16 -10.99 12.19
CA SER A 75 20.02 -12.45 12.03
C SER A 75 20.30 -13.21 13.34
N GLU A 76 19.65 -14.37 13.51
CA GLU A 76 19.51 -15.25 14.69
C GLU A 76 20.81 -15.83 15.30
N GLY A 77 21.88 -15.03 15.39
CA GLY A 77 23.17 -15.43 15.98
C GLY A 77 23.86 -14.31 16.77
N GLY A 78 23.13 -13.23 17.12
CA GLY A 78 23.65 -12.13 17.93
C GLY A 78 24.73 -11.26 17.27
N LYS A 79 25.04 -11.51 15.99
CA LYS A 79 26.01 -10.72 15.22
C LYS A 79 25.31 -9.55 14.54
N GLN A 80 25.46 -8.38 15.14
CA GLN A 80 24.98 -7.13 14.56
C GLN A 80 25.95 -6.69 13.45
N TYR A 81 25.51 -6.71 12.19
CA TYR A 81 26.34 -6.26 11.05
C TYR A 81 26.51 -4.74 10.98
N MET A 82 25.87 -4.00 11.87
CA MET A 82 25.74 -2.54 11.85
C MET A 82 25.92 -1.98 13.26
N PRO A 83 26.59 -0.83 13.45
CA PRO A 83 26.84 -0.31 14.79
C PRO A 83 25.53 0.15 15.48
N SER A 84 25.45 -0.03 16.80
CA SER A 84 24.20 0.11 17.56
C SER A 84 23.54 1.49 17.50
N TRP A 85 24.32 2.57 17.44
CA TRP A 85 23.80 3.93 17.30
C TRP A 85 23.03 4.13 15.98
N SER A 86 23.58 3.62 14.88
CA SER A 86 22.96 3.74 13.56
C SER A 86 21.66 2.94 13.46
N PHE A 87 21.58 1.80 14.15
CA PHE A 87 20.36 0.98 14.21
C PHE A 87 19.24 1.72 14.96
N ILE A 88 19.57 2.32 16.12
CA ILE A 88 18.60 3.11 16.90
C ILE A 88 18.12 4.30 16.06
N LEU A 89 19.04 5.03 15.43
CA LEU A 89 18.71 6.17 14.58
C LEU A 89 17.77 5.76 13.43
N LEU A 90 18.07 4.65 12.75
CA LEU A 90 17.25 4.14 11.64
C LEU A 90 15.82 3.81 12.11
N ASN A 91 15.67 3.15 13.26
CA ASN A 91 14.36 2.84 13.82
C ASN A 91 13.59 4.12 14.20
N ILE A 92 14.26 5.13 14.79
CA ILE A 92 13.62 6.41 15.11
C ILE A 92 13.12 7.09 13.82
N LEU A 93 13.94 7.13 12.78
CA LEU A 93 13.55 7.74 11.50
C LEU A 93 12.37 7.01 10.85
N ILE A 94 12.37 5.67 10.89
CA ILE A 94 11.25 4.86 10.39
C ILE A 94 9.98 5.13 11.19
N LEU A 95 10.06 5.20 12.53
CA LEU A 95 8.91 5.50 13.38
C LEU A 95 8.33 6.88 13.10
N VAL A 96 9.18 7.91 12.99
CA VAL A 96 8.74 9.27 12.64
C VAL A 96 8.05 9.28 11.27
N GLN A 97 8.64 8.62 10.26
CA GLN A 97 8.05 8.50 8.93
C GLN A 97 6.68 7.79 8.96
N LEU A 98 6.55 6.70 9.73
CA LEU A 98 5.30 5.95 9.87
C LEU A 98 4.21 6.77 10.56
N ILE A 99 4.55 7.58 11.56
CA ILE A 99 3.60 8.48 12.22
C ILE A 99 3.04 9.49 11.20
N VAL A 100 3.91 10.18 10.46
CA VAL A 100 3.47 11.17 9.46
C VAL A 100 2.61 10.49 8.38
N THR A 101 3.04 9.35 7.88
CA THR A 101 2.35 8.60 6.83
C THR A 101 0.97 8.12 7.32
N SER A 102 0.89 7.53 8.52
CA SER A 102 -0.39 7.04 9.08
C SER A 102 -1.41 8.16 9.25
N VAL A 103 -0.99 9.36 9.68
CA VAL A 103 -1.87 10.53 9.77
C VAL A 103 -2.35 10.95 8.38
N MET A 104 -1.49 11.00 7.38
CA MET A 104 -1.88 11.41 6.02
C MET A 104 -2.86 10.42 5.37
N TYR A 105 -2.58 9.12 5.43
CA TYR A 105 -3.41 8.09 4.80
C TYR A 105 -4.72 7.79 5.55
N SER A 106 -4.80 8.10 6.84
CA SER A 106 -6.03 7.91 7.61
C SER A 106 -7.08 8.99 7.35
N GLN A 107 -6.69 10.22 6.94
CA GLN A 107 -7.65 11.31 6.71
C GLN A 107 -8.73 10.97 5.66
N PRO A 108 -8.39 10.51 4.43
CA PRO A 108 -9.42 10.17 3.44
C PRO A 108 -10.31 9.02 3.92
N THR A 109 -9.70 8.05 4.62
CA THR A 109 -10.43 6.91 5.18
C THR A 109 -11.44 7.35 6.23
N PHE A 110 -11.06 8.28 7.12
CA PHE A 110 -11.96 8.86 8.09
C PHE A 110 -13.08 9.64 7.42
N THR A 111 -12.81 10.42 6.37
CA THR A 111 -13.85 11.13 5.64
C THR A 111 -14.90 10.18 5.07
N VAL A 112 -14.47 9.10 4.41
CA VAL A 112 -15.39 8.11 3.82
C VAL A 112 -16.19 7.35 4.89
N LEU A 113 -15.57 7.03 6.03
CA LEU A 113 -16.22 6.31 7.12
C LEU A 113 -17.20 7.18 7.92
N GLU A 114 -16.88 8.47 8.04
CA GLU A 114 -17.67 9.47 8.76
C GLU A 114 -18.85 10.00 7.91
N GLU A 115 -18.71 10.13 6.59
CA GLU A 115 -19.73 10.66 5.67
C GLU A 115 -21.13 10.04 5.82
N PRO A 116 -21.32 8.71 5.82
CA PRO A 116 -22.65 8.10 6.00
C PRO A 116 -23.22 8.29 7.41
N LEU A 117 -22.37 8.45 8.42
CA LEU A 117 -22.79 8.69 9.81
C LEU A 117 -23.39 10.09 9.97
N TYR A 118 -22.83 11.07 9.27
CA TYR A 118 -23.28 12.46 9.28
C TYR A 118 -24.48 12.73 8.36
N TYR A 119 -24.61 11.99 7.25
CA TYR A 119 -25.76 12.12 6.33
C TYR A 119 -27.05 11.46 6.87
N SER A 120 -26.97 10.77 8.01
CA SER A 120 -28.14 10.28 8.73
C SER A 120 -28.99 11.48 9.17
N LYS A 121 -30.24 11.58 8.69
CA LYS A 121 -31.17 12.74 8.78
C LYS A 121 -31.55 13.21 10.20
N LYS A 122 -30.80 12.87 11.24
CA LYS A 122 -31.05 13.31 12.61
C LYS A 122 -30.17 14.52 12.93
N PRO A 123 -30.73 15.62 13.46
CA PRO A 123 -29.90 16.72 13.97
C PRO A 123 -29.06 16.20 15.13
N MET A 124 -27.74 16.16 14.96
CA MET A 124 -26.79 15.82 16.02
C MET A 124 -26.40 17.07 16.80
N THR A 125 -26.32 16.93 18.12
CA THR A 125 -25.71 17.98 18.95
C THR A 125 -24.19 18.00 18.75
N MET A 126 -23.55 19.15 19.04
CA MET A 126 -22.09 19.31 18.91
C MET A 126 -21.29 18.20 19.61
N TRP A 127 -21.71 17.84 20.83
CA TRP A 127 -21.10 16.78 21.63
C TRP A 127 -21.27 15.38 21.03
N GLN A 128 -22.44 15.08 20.46
CA GLN A 128 -22.69 13.82 19.76
C GLN A 128 -21.80 13.71 18.51
N GLY A 129 -21.61 14.81 17.78
CA GLY A 129 -20.72 14.86 16.62
C GLY A 129 -19.25 14.62 16.98
N ILE A 130 -18.76 15.22 18.07
CA ILE A 130 -17.39 15.02 18.57
C ILE A 130 -17.20 13.58 19.05
N LEU A 131 -18.14 13.04 19.83
CA LEU A 131 -18.04 11.69 20.38
C LEU A 131 -18.06 10.64 19.27
N LEU A 132 -18.91 10.81 18.25
CA LEU A 132 -18.97 9.91 17.10
C LEU A 132 -17.67 9.93 16.28
N ARG A 133 -17.08 11.11 16.09
CA ARG A 133 -15.79 11.28 15.42
C ARG A 133 -14.66 10.63 16.20
N LEU A 134 -14.65 10.80 17.52
CA LEU A 134 -13.65 10.16 18.38
C LEU A 134 -13.83 8.64 18.37
N ALA A 135 -15.05 8.14 18.53
CA ALA A 135 -15.35 6.72 18.56
C ALA A 135 -14.98 6.03 17.23
N SER A 136 -15.39 6.59 16.10
CA SER A 136 -15.07 6.04 14.77
C SER A 136 -13.56 5.95 14.52
N ARG A 137 -12.82 7.01 14.85
CA ARG A 137 -11.35 7.05 14.70
C ARG A 137 -10.64 6.08 15.65
N CYS A 138 -11.08 6.00 16.90
CA CYS A 138 -10.54 5.05 17.86
C CYS A 138 -10.81 3.61 17.43
N ILE A 139 -12.04 3.28 17.02
CA ILE A 139 -12.40 1.93 16.55
C ILE A 139 -11.55 1.54 15.35
N PHE A 140 -11.42 2.42 14.35
CA PHE A 140 -10.58 2.17 13.18
C PHE A 140 -9.12 1.95 13.56
N THR A 141 -8.57 2.80 14.43
CA THR A 141 -7.17 2.71 14.85
C THR A 141 -6.91 1.43 15.64
N VAL A 142 -7.78 1.10 16.60
CA VAL A 142 -7.69 -0.13 17.39
C VAL A 142 -7.77 -1.35 16.47
N PHE A 143 -8.73 -1.38 15.54
CA PHE A 143 -8.85 -2.45 14.57
C PHE A 143 -7.58 -2.61 13.71
N ALA A 144 -7.04 -1.52 13.18
CA ALA A 144 -5.81 -1.54 12.40
C ALA A 144 -4.61 -2.04 13.22
N THR A 145 -4.48 -1.61 14.49
CA THR A 145 -3.41 -2.09 15.39
C THR A 145 -3.56 -3.56 15.75
N LEU A 146 -4.78 -4.05 15.94
CA LEU A 146 -5.05 -5.47 16.17
C LEU A 146 -4.65 -6.30 14.96
N LEU A 147 -5.03 -5.88 13.75
CA LEU A 147 -4.62 -6.56 12.52
C LEU A 147 -3.09 -6.59 12.36
N ALA A 148 -2.42 -5.47 12.65
CA ALA A 148 -0.96 -5.40 12.61
C ALA A 148 -0.30 -6.32 13.65
N ALA A 149 -0.87 -6.45 14.85
CA ALA A 149 -0.38 -7.34 15.90
C ALA A 149 -0.63 -8.83 15.58
N MET A 150 -1.75 -9.16 14.92
CA MET A 150 -2.11 -10.53 14.57
C MET A 150 -1.32 -11.08 13.37
N LEU A 151 -0.87 -10.21 12.45
CA LEU A 151 -0.19 -10.61 11.21
C LEU A 151 1.16 -9.89 11.08
N PRO A 152 2.24 -10.38 11.70
CA PRO A 152 3.56 -9.74 11.63
C PRO A 152 4.34 -10.08 10.33
N TYR A 153 3.66 -10.33 9.21
CA TYR A 153 4.27 -10.76 7.93
C TYR A 153 4.37 -9.61 6.94
N PHE A 154 5.36 -8.75 7.14
CA PHE A 154 5.51 -7.51 6.35
C PHE A 154 5.51 -7.75 4.83
N GLY A 155 6.29 -8.71 4.33
CA GLY A 155 6.40 -8.98 2.89
C GLY A 155 5.07 -9.49 2.29
N SER A 156 4.49 -10.50 2.93
CA SER A 156 3.26 -11.17 2.46
C SER A 156 2.05 -10.23 2.51
N ILE A 157 1.96 -9.35 3.51
CA ILE A 157 0.89 -8.34 3.62
C ILE A 157 1.04 -7.26 2.55
N ASN A 158 2.25 -6.73 2.33
CA ASN A 158 2.48 -5.74 1.27
C ASN A 158 2.17 -6.32 -0.11
N ALA A 159 2.51 -7.60 -0.34
CA ALA A 159 2.13 -8.30 -1.57
C ALA A 159 0.60 -8.40 -1.70
N LEU A 160 -0.12 -8.76 -0.62
CA LEU A 160 -1.57 -8.86 -0.64
C LEU A 160 -2.25 -7.51 -0.91
N ILE A 161 -1.83 -6.45 -0.22
CA ILE A 161 -2.35 -5.08 -0.39
C ILE A 161 -2.08 -4.59 -1.82
N GLY A 162 -0.88 -4.87 -2.34
CA GLY A 162 -0.51 -4.57 -3.72
C GLY A 162 -1.40 -5.30 -4.74
N ALA A 163 -1.63 -6.59 -4.53
CA ALA A 163 -2.39 -7.44 -5.44
C ALA A 163 -3.88 -7.11 -5.44
N LEU A 164 -4.50 -6.95 -4.26
CA LEU A 164 -5.95 -6.75 -4.12
C LEU A 164 -6.35 -5.27 -4.16
N GLY A 165 -5.55 -4.40 -3.54
CA GLY A 165 -5.86 -2.98 -3.45
C GLY A 165 -5.31 -2.21 -4.63
N TYR A 166 -3.98 -2.07 -4.70
CA TYR A 166 -3.35 -1.15 -5.64
C TYR A 166 -3.46 -1.59 -7.09
N THR A 167 -3.24 -2.88 -7.40
CA THR A 167 -3.23 -3.34 -8.80
C THR A 167 -4.57 -3.05 -9.50
N PRO A 168 -5.74 -3.41 -8.94
CA PRO A 168 -7.03 -3.08 -9.54
C PRO A 168 -7.32 -1.58 -9.54
N LEU A 169 -7.06 -0.88 -8.43
CA LEU A 169 -7.37 0.54 -8.30
C LEU A 169 -6.55 1.42 -9.26
N VAL A 170 -5.30 1.06 -9.53
CA VAL A 170 -4.39 1.86 -10.38
C VAL A 170 -4.51 1.47 -11.85
N PHE A 171 -4.62 0.17 -12.17
CA PHE A 171 -4.54 -0.30 -13.56
C PHE A 171 -5.88 -0.70 -14.17
N VAL A 172 -6.83 -1.20 -13.36
CA VAL A 172 -8.10 -1.74 -13.87
C VAL A 172 -9.19 -0.67 -13.84
N VAL A 173 -9.42 -0.05 -12.68
CA VAL A 173 -10.51 0.91 -12.47
C VAL A 173 -10.44 2.11 -13.43
N PRO A 174 -9.30 2.80 -13.64
CA PRO A 174 -9.24 3.93 -14.56
C PRO A 174 -9.53 3.53 -16.01
N LYS A 175 -9.16 2.31 -16.42
CA LYS A 175 -9.43 1.80 -17.76
C LYS A 175 -10.91 1.48 -17.96
N ILE A 176 -11.58 0.96 -16.93
CA ILE A 176 -13.04 0.78 -16.94
C ILE A 176 -13.75 2.13 -17.05
N PHE A 177 -13.36 3.11 -16.22
CA PHE A 177 -13.93 4.46 -16.30
C PHE A 177 -13.71 5.11 -17.66
N TYR A 178 -12.53 4.96 -18.25
CA TYR A 178 -12.25 5.45 -19.60
C TYR A 178 -13.20 4.85 -20.64
N LEU A 179 -13.45 3.53 -20.60
CA LEU A 179 -14.41 2.87 -21.49
C LEU A 179 -15.85 3.36 -21.29
N CYS A 180 -16.26 3.57 -20.04
CA CYS A 180 -17.62 4.03 -19.71
C CYS A 180 -17.88 5.48 -20.16
N VAL A 181 -16.89 6.36 -19.98
CA VAL A 181 -17.02 7.80 -20.26
C VAL A 181 -16.83 8.10 -21.74
N PHE A 182 -15.73 7.65 -22.35
CA PHE A 182 -15.36 8.05 -23.71
C PHE A 182 -15.92 7.13 -24.79
N LYS A 183 -16.35 5.91 -24.44
CA LYS A 183 -16.96 4.92 -25.34
C LYS A 183 -16.24 4.83 -26.70
N PRO A 184 -14.95 4.48 -26.72
CA PRO A 184 -14.15 4.46 -27.95
C PRO A 184 -14.77 3.54 -29.01
N ARG A 185 -14.57 3.88 -30.29
CA ARG A 185 -15.21 3.24 -31.44
C ARG A 185 -15.10 1.71 -31.37
N SER A 186 -16.22 1.03 -31.56
CA SER A 186 -16.27 -0.44 -31.57
C SER A 186 -15.34 -0.99 -32.65
N GLY A 187 -14.39 -1.85 -32.27
CA GLY A 187 -13.41 -2.47 -33.17
C GLY A 187 -12.08 -1.73 -33.36
N GLY A 188 -11.92 -0.50 -32.84
CA GLY A 188 -10.66 0.24 -32.91
C GLY A 188 -9.52 -0.41 -32.12
N LEU A 189 -8.28 -0.21 -32.58
CA LEU A 189 -7.06 -0.70 -31.91
C LEU A 189 -7.00 -0.25 -30.45
N GLU A 190 -7.38 1.01 -30.18
CA GLU A 190 -7.44 1.58 -28.82
C GLU A 190 -8.28 0.73 -27.87
N ARG A 191 -9.50 0.36 -28.28
CA ARG A 191 -10.40 -0.44 -27.46
C ARG A 191 -9.87 -1.86 -27.22
N ARG A 192 -9.22 -2.47 -28.23
CA ARG A 192 -8.57 -3.79 -28.07
C ARG A 192 -7.41 -3.73 -27.09
N LEU A 193 -6.56 -2.71 -27.19
CA LEU A 193 -5.44 -2.50 -26.26
C LEU A 193 -5.93 -2.28 -24.83
N ILE A 194 -7.02 -1.55 -24.63
CA ILE A 194 -7.60 -1.35 -23.29
C ILE A 194 -8.08 -2.68 -22.69
N TYR A 195 -8.84 -3.49 -23.45
CA TYR A 195 -9.29 -4.80 -22.96
C TYR A 195 -8.14 -5.76 -22.71
N PHE A 196 -7.10 -5.75 -23.55
CA PHE A 196 -5.90 -6.56 -23.35
C PHE A 196 -5.17 -6.20 -22.05
N THR A 197 -4.92 -4.91 -21.83
CA THR A 197 -4.30 -4.42 -20.59
C THR A 197 -5.16 -4.74 -19.37
N LEU A 198 -6.48 -4.61 -19.48
CA LEU A 198 -7.41 -4.94 -18.41
C LEU A 198 -7.36 -6.44 -18.05
N ALA A 199 -7.29 -7.32 -19.06
CA ALA A 199 -7.16 -8.76 -18.84
C ALA A 199 -5.84 -9.12 -18.15
N ILE A 200 -4.73 -8.53 -18.59
CA ILE A 200 -3.40 -8.78 -18.01
C ILE A 200 -3.34 -8.34 -16.55
N PHE A 201 -3.70 -7.09 -16.24
CA PHE A 201 -3.60 -6.60 -14.86
C PHE A 201 -4.59 -7.27 -13.92
N SER A 202 -5.77 -7.67 -14.41
CA SER A 202 -6.70 -8.51 -13.65
C SER A 202 -6.11 -9.89 -13.36
N ALA A 203 -5.46 -10.51 -14.34
CA ALA A 203 -4.80 -11.80 -14.14
C ALA A 203 -3.61 -11.70 -13.16
N ILE A 204 -2.80 -10.64 -13.26
CA ILE A 204 -1.69 -10.37 -12.34
C ILE A 204 -2.22 -10.16 -10.92
N SER A 205 -3.27 -9.35 -10.75
CA SER A 205 -3.92 -9.12 -9.44
C SER A 205 -4.43 -10.44 -8.84
N PHE A 206 -5.09 -11.27 -9.65
CA PHE A 206 -5.61 -12.56 -9.20
C PHE A 206 -4.48 -13.52 -8.78
N MET A 207 -3.46 -13.69 -9.63
CA MET A 207 -2.31 -14.54 -9.33
C MET A 207 -1.52 -14.03 -8.11
N GLY A 208 -1.34 -12.72 -8.00
CA GLY A 208 -0.70 -12.06 -6.86
C GLY A 208 -1.46 -12.28 -5.57
N CYS A 209 -2.79 -12.23 -5.60
CA CYS A 209 -3.64 -12.53 -4.44
C CYS A 209 -3.48 -13.99 -4.01
N VAL A 210 -3.59 -14.94 -4.93
CA VAL A 210 -3.40 -16.37 -4.63
C VAL A 210 -2.02 -16.63 -4.05
N ALA A 211 -0.97 -16.05 -4.65
CA ALA A 211 0.40 -16.18 -4.19
C ALA A 211 0.61 -15.57 -2.78
N SER A 212 0.00 -14.41 -2.50
CA SER A 212 0.11 -13.73 -1.20
C SER A 212 -0.63 -14.48 -0.11
N VAL A 213 -1.85 -14.97 -0.39
CA VAL A 213 -2.65 -15.77 0.55
C VAL A 213 -1.96 -17.09 0.85
N GLN A 214 -1.45 -17.80 -0.16
CA GLN A 214 -0.69 -19.03 0.08
C GLN A 214 0.54 -18.77 0.96
N GLN A 215 1.27 -17.67 0.69
CA GLN A 215 2.43 -17.33 1.50
C GLN A 215 2.03 -16.97 2.94
N LEU A 216 0.96 -16.21 3.15
CA LEU A 216 0.39 -15.95 4.48
C LEU A 216 -0.01 -17.23 5.21
N VAL A 217 -0.64 -18.19 4.53
CA VAL A 217 -1.03 -19.47 5.15
C VAL A 217 0.21 -20.28 5.55
N MET A 218 1.25 -20.29 4.71
CA MET A 218 2.51 -20.98 5.02
C MET A 218 3.24 -20.33 6.19
N ASP A 219 3.22 -18.99 6.26
CA ASP A 219 3.80 -18.23 7.35
C ASP A 219 3.00 -18.42 8.66
N ALA A 220 1.66 -18.39 8.57
CA ALA A 220 0.75 -18.60 9.70
C ALA A 220 0.87 -20.00 10.34
N LYS A 221 1.17 -21.04 9.55
CA LYS A 221 1.42 -22.39 10.10
C LYS A 221 2.66 -22.46 11.01
N LYS A 222 3.61 -21.53 10.86
CA LYS A 222 4.81 -21.45 11.70
C LYS A 222 4.61 -20.58 12.94
N TYR A 223 3.50 -19.84 13.00
CA TYR A 223 3.27 -18.85 14.04
C TYR A 223 2.16 -19.31 14.98
N HIS A 224 2.50 -19.40 16.25
CA HIS A 224 1.51 -19.59 17.30
C HIS A 224 0.98 -18.22 17.72
N LEU A 225 -0.32 -18.00 17.47
CA LEU A 225 -1.03 -16.79 17.87
C LEU A 225 -0.93 -16.67 19.41
N PHE A 226 -0.20 -15.64 19.88
CA PHE A 226 0.14 -15.47 21.30
C PHE A 226 1.00 -16.59 21.89
N ALA A 227 2.12 -16.93 21.24
CA ALA A 227 3.06 -17.95 21.71
C ALA A 227 3.71 -17.69 23.09
N ASN A 228 3.44 -16.56 23.73
CA ASN A 228 3.89 -16.26 25.09
C ASN A 228 2.79 -15.49 25.84
N LEU A 229 1.89 -16.23 26.47
CA LEU A 229 1.19 -15.85 27.70
C LEU A 229 1.45 -16.97 28.70
#